data_AF-A0A127SNI0-F1
#
_entry.id   AF-A0A127SNI0-F1
#
_cell.length_a   1.000
_cell.length_b   1.000
_cell.length_c   1.000
_cell.angle_alpha   90.00
_cell.angle_beta   90.00
_cell.angle_gamma   90.00
#
_symmetry.space_group_name_H-M   'P 1'
#
loop_
_entity.id
_entity.type
_entity.pdbx_description
1 polymer ?
#
loop_
_entity_poly.entity_id
_entity_poly.type
_entity_poly.pdbx_seq_one_letter_code
_entity_poly.pdbx_strand_id
1 'polypeptide(L)'
;DAAGDDHVIVTLNPEAALQPETPAEAAASATETAQADPVPSADDAEEAATAAEAEVKADGTKDEQLTYVALGDSIVSGVGLADVQYSARSGYSVDMAPNFHGYSPDCYVGKVAAALGLDRDHAINLGLPALTAPDLADMIRYGKMPQMNMASGCEYNYPEFQDYIRKADVVSVQIGSN
;
A
#
# COMPACT_ATOMS: atom_id res chain seq x y z
N ASP A 1 -60.08 -18.50 2.21
CA ASP A 1 -58.86 -17.78 2.61
C ASP A 1 -58.09 -18.56 3.64
N ALA A 2 -56.84 -18.85 3.32
CA ALA A 2 -55.85 -19.46 4.18
C ALA A 2 -54.79 -18.41 4.52
N ALA A 3 -54.43 -18.30 5.79
CA ALA A 3 -53.09 -17.98 6.31
C ALA A 3 -53.21 -17.77 7.83
N GLY A 4 -52.75 -18.75 8.61
CA GLY A 4 -52.47 -18.57 10.03
C GLY A 4 -51.08 -17.95 10.17
N ASP A 5 -51.00 -16.87 10.94
CA ASP A 5 -49.79 -16.09 11.18
C ASP A 5 -49.18 -16.56 12.51
N ASP A 6 -48.18 -17.44 12.43
CA ASP A 6 -47.40 -17.92 13.59
C ASP A 6 -46.26 -16.94 13.87
N HIS A 7 -46.52 -15.95 14.73
CA HIS A 7 -45.45 -15.15 15.33
C HIS A 7 -44.81 -15.92 16.49
N VAL A 8 -43.70 -16.61 16.21
CA VAL A 8 -42.82 -17.16 17.25
C VAL A 8 -42.07 -16.01 17.92
N ILE A 9 -42.50 -15.64 19.12
CA ILE A 9 -41.69 -14.78 20.02
C ILE A 9 -40.59 -15.66 20.62
N VAL A 10 -39.36 -15.52 20.10
CA VAL A 10 -38.17 -16.08 20.77
C VAL A 10 -37.80 -15.15 21.92
N THR A 11 -38.17 -15.52 23.13
CA THR A 11 -37.64 -14.89 24.35
C THR A 11 -36.18 -15.33 24.52
N LEU A 12 -35.23 -14.47 24.14
CA LEU A 12 -33.83 -14.68 24.49
C LEU A 12 -33.67 -14.44 26.00
N ASN A 13 -33.32 -15.50 26.72
CA ASN A 13 -32.92 -15.44 28.13
C ASN A 13 -31.65 -14.58 28.27
N PRO A 14 -31.65 -13.46 29.01
CA PRO A 14 -30.48 -12.57 29.10
C PRO A 14 -29.39 -13.07 30.07
N GLU A 15 -29.55 -14.24 30.70
CA GLU A 15 -28.71 -14.66 31.83
C GLU A 15 -27.66 -15.73 31.49
N ALA A 16 -27.01 -15.60 30.32
CA ALA A 16 -25.88 -16.46 29.92
C ALA A 16 -24.58 -15.65 29.63
N ALA A 17 -24.54 -14.36 29.98
CA ALA A 17 -23.34 -13.54 29.85
C ALA A 17 -22.92 -13.07 31.24
N LEU A 18 -21.86 -13.69 31.80
CA LEU A 18 -20.87 -13.18 32.75
C LEU A 18 -20.32 -14.31 33.63
N GLN A 19 -19.33 -15.04 33.13
CA GLN A 19 -18.25 -15.56 33.98
C GLN A 19 -16.92 -15.38 33.25
N PRO A 20 -15.92 -14.70 33.84
CA PRO A 20 -14.58 -14.65 33.28
C PRO A 20 -13.87 -15.96 33.58
N GLU A 21 -13.58 -16.74 32.55
CA GLU A 21 -12.68 -17.90 32.66
C GLU A 21 -11.26 -17.41 33.03
N THR A 22 -10.79 -17.85 34.19
CA THR A 22 -9.43 -17.63 34.72
C THR A 22 -8.37 -18.14 33.74
N PRO A 23 -7.34 -17.37 33.35
CA PRO A 23 -6.30 -17.85 32.45
C PRO A 23 -5.24 -18.63 33.24
N ALA A 24 -5.54 -19.90 33.52
CA ALA A 24 -4.59 -20.81 34.16
C ALA A 24 -4.83 -22.26 33.73
N GLU A 25 -4.70 -22.56 32.44
CA GLU A 25 -4.29 -23.88 31.89
C GLU A 25 -4.48 -23.91 30.36
N ALA A 26 -3.56 -23.30 29.63
CA ALA A 26 -3.30 -23.62 28.22
C ALA A 26 -1.83 -23.31 27.89
N ALA A 27 -0.93 -23.69 28.79
CA ALA A 27 0.51 -23.62 28.58
C ALA A 27 1.02 -25.04 28.30
N ALA A 28 0.84 -25.53 27.07
CA ALA A 28 1.60 -26.66 26.56
C ALA A 28 1.58 -26.70 25.02
N SER A 29 2.75 -26.36 24.47
CA SER A 29 3.25 -26.82 23.17
C SER A 29 2.74 -26.13 21.90
N ALA A 30 3.33 -24.96 21.60
CA ALA A 30 3.70 -24.56 20.25
C ALA A 30 4.91 -23.63 20.34
N THR A 31 6.10 -24.22 20.44
CA THR A 31 7.36 -23.48 20.25
C THR A 31 7.61 -23.44 18.75
N GLU A 32 6.93 -22.55 18.04
CA GLU A 32 7.31 -22.15 16.69
C GLU A 32 8.14 -20.88 16.83
N THR A 33 9.42 -20.97 16.52
CA THR A 33 10.32 -19.82 16.43
C THR A 33 9.84 -18.95 15.28
N ALA A 34 9.01 -17.94 15.58
CA ALA A 34 8.84 -16.79 14.71
C ALA A 34 10.18 -16.06 14.67
N GLN A 35 10.99 -16.39 13.67
CA GLN A 35 12.14 -15.60 13.31
C GLN A 35 11.56 -14.29 12.78
N ALA A 36 11.66 -13.22 13.58
CA ALA A 36 11.29 -11.89 13.12
C ALA A 36 12.10 -11.59 11.86
N ASP A 37 11.42 -11.31 10.75
CA ASP A 37 12.09 -10.76 9.58
C ASP A 37 12.87 -9.51 10.03
N PRO A 38 14.15 -9.37 9.65
CA PRO A 38 14.94 -8.23 10.08
C PRO A 38 14.25 -6.95 9.62
N VAL A 39 13.97 -6.07 10.59
CA VAL A 39 13.54 -4.70 10.32
C VAL A 39 14.64 -4.08 9.46
N PRO A 40 14.34 -3.54 8.25
CA PRO A 40 15.38 -2.94 7.43
C PRO A 40 16.08 -1.85 8.24
N SER A 41 17.40 -1.97 8.32
CA SER A 41 18.24 -1.03 9.07
C SER A 41 18.43 0.26 8.26
N ALA A 42 18.86 1.33 8.93
CA ALA A 42 19.23 2.56 8.24
C ALA A 42 20.38 2.31 7.22
N ASP A 43 21.23 1.32 7.48
CA ASP A 43 22.33 0.92 6.61
C ASP A 43 21.83 0.26 5.32
N ASP A 44 20.74 -0.53 5.38
CA ASP A 44 20.12 -1.16 4.19
C ASP A 44 19.50 -0.09 3.25
N ALA A 45 19.01 1.01 3.81
CA ALA A 45 18.48 2.13 3.03
C ALA A 45 19.61 2.95 2.38
N GLU A 46 20.74 3.13 3.08
CA GLU A 46 21.92 3.81 2.56
C GLU A 46 22.63 2.97 1.46
N GLU A 47 22.67 1.65 1.61
CA GLU A 47 23.20 0.73 0.59
C GLU A 47 22.33 0.70 -0.67
N ALA A 48 20.99 0.73 -0.53
CA ALA A 48 20.09 0.86 -1.67
C ALA A 48 20.24 2.22 -2.39
N ALA A 49 20.42 3.31 -1.64
CA ALA A 49 20.64 4.64 -2.21
C ALA A 49 21.97 4.72 -2.98
N THR A 50 23.05 4.17 -2.41
CA THR A 50 24.37 4.16 -3.07
C THR A 50 24.45 3.21 -4.27
N ALA A 51 23.73 2.09 -4.25
CA ALA A 51 23.57 1.22 -5.42
C ALA A 51 22.83 1.95 -6.56
N ALA A 52 21.77 2.71 -6.23
CA ALA A 52 21.07 3.54 -7.21
C ALA A 52 21.96 4.65 -7.78
N GLU A 53 22.83 5.28 -6.97
CA GLU A 53 23.80 6.27 -7.45
C GLU A 53 24.88 5.66 -8.36
N ALA A 54 25.32 4.42 -8.09
CA ALA A 54 26.41 3.77 -8.81
C ALA A 54 26.02 3.26 -10.21
N GLU A 55 24.75 2.92 -10.43
CA GLU A 55 24.24 2.52 -11.75
C GLU A 55 24.05 3.72 -12.70
N VAL A 56 24.06 4.96 -12.19
CA VAL A 56 23.93 6.21 -12.96
C VAL A 56 25.30 6.75 -13.39
N LYS A 57 26.21 5.88 -13.85
CA LYS A 57 27.40 6.34 -14.59
C LYS A 57 27.05 6.56 -16.05
N ALA A 58 26.77 7.84 -16.33
CA ALA A 58 26.48 8.45 -17.62
C ALA A 58 27.25 7.86 -18.81
N ASP A 59 26.53 7.16 -19.69
CA ASP A 59 26.91 7.04 -21.10
C ASP A 59 26.48 8.32 -21.82
N GLY A 60 27.42 8.94 -22.53
CA GLY A 60 27.44 10.34 -22.97
C GLY A 60 26.54 10.68 -24.16
N THR A 61 25.34 10.11 -24.25
CA THR A 61 24.29 10.53 -25.18
C THR A 61 22.94 10.21 -24.57
N LYS A 62 22.18 11.23 -24.14
CA LYS A 62 20.69 11.25 -24.02
C LYS A 62 20.23 12.53 -23.29
N ASP A 63 19.47 13.38 -23.98
CA ASP A 63 18.56 14.36 -23.36
C ASP A 63 17.33 13.66 -22.71
N GLU A 64 17.50 12.41 -22.27
CA GLU A 64 16.43 11.49 -21.86
C GLU A 64 16.70 11.12 -20.40
N GLN A 65 15.85 11.61 -19.50
CA GLN A 65 15.96 11.31 -18.07
C GLN A 65 15.49 9.88 -17.80
N LEU A 66 16.03 9.24 -16.76
CA LEU A 66 15.53 7.96 -16.28
C LEU A 66 14.09 8.11 -15.75
N THR A 67 13.22 7.15 -16.05
CA THR A 67 11.88 7.08 -15.46
C THR A 67 11.90 6.21 -14.21
N TYR A 68 11.77 6.83 -13.05
CA TYR A 68 11.62 6.19 -11.75
C TYR A 68 10.14 6.04 -11.37
N VAL A 69 9.72 4.84 -10.98
CA VAL A 69 8.36 4.57 -10.50
C VAL A 69 8.41 3.91 -9.13
N ALA A 70 7.77 4.53 -8.14
CA ALA A 70 7.64 3.94 -6.81
C ALA A 70 6.26 3.32 -6.63
N LEU A 71 6.23 2.05 -6.24
CA LEU A 71 5.03 1.28 -5.93
C LEU A 71 4.95 1.01 -4.43
N GLY A 72 3.77 1.13 -3.84
CA GLY A 72 3.63 0.75 -2.44
C GLY A 72 2.34 1.21 -1.78
N ASP A 73 2.36 1.17 -0.46
CA ASP A 73 1.23 1.53 0.37
C ASP A 73 1.19 3.03 0.74
N SER A 74 0.58 3.33 1.89
CA SER A 74 0.50 4.64 2.53
C SER A 74 1.84 5.37 2.68
N ILE A 75 2.95 4.64 2.85
CA ILE A 75 4.28 5.24 3.00
C ILE A 75 4.74 5.83 1.68
N VAL A 76 4.65 5.07 0.58
CA VAL A 76 4.97 5.58 -0.76
C VAL A 76 4.02 6.70 -1.14
N SER A 77 2.72 6.54 -0.85
CA SER A 77 1.73 7.56 -1.17
C SER A 77 1.92 8.87 -0.39
N GLY A 78 2.77 8.87 0.65
CA GLY A 78 3.08 10.03 1.48
C GLY A 78 2.01 10.40 2.49
N VAL A 79 1.07 9.48 2.82
CA VAL A 79 -0.02 9.75 3.77
C VAL A 79 0.55 10.28 5.08
N GLY A 80 -0.02 11.40 5.56
CA GLY A 80 0.45 12.12 6.74
C GLY A 80 1.22 13.40 6.42
N LEU A 81 1.67 13.59 5.17
CA LEU A 81 2.23 14.87 4.71
C LEU A 81 1.11 15.89 4.42
N ALA A 82 1.43 17.18 4.59
CA ALA A 82 0.43 18.25 4.61
C ALA A 82 -0.21 18.54 3.25
N ASP A 83 0.46 18.16 2.16
CA ASP A 83 0.14 18.48 0.78
C ASP A 83 -0.27 17.25 -0.05
N VAL A 84 -0.48 16.10 0.59
CA VAL A 84 -1.08 14.93 -0.08
C VAL A 84 -2.49 15.27 -0.54
N GLN A 85 -2.74 15.04 -1.82
CA GLN A 85 -4.03 15.33 -2.43
C GLN A 85 -4.87 14.07 -2.55
N TYR A 86 -6.04 14.02 -1.94
CA TYR A 86 -6.96 12.91 -2.14
C TYR A 86 -8.39 13.40 -2.18
N SER A 87 -9.23 12.73 -2.99
CA SER A 87 -10.67 12.97 -2.99
C SER A 87 -11.41 11.69 -2.59
N ALA A 88 -12.46 11.83 -1.80
CA ALA A 88 -13.30 10.70 -1.45
C ALA A 88 -14.06 10.22 -2.70
N ARG A 89 -13.99 8.93 -3.00
CA ARG A 89 -14.89 8.27 -3.94
C ARG A 89 -16.00 7.57 -3.14
N SER A 90 -17.08 7.19 -3.81
CA SER A 90 -18.15 6.40 -3.15
C SER A 90 -17.58 5.10 -2.57
N GLY A 91 -17.88 4.80 -1.30
CA GLY A 91 -17.24 3.71 -0.55
C GLY A 91 -16.12 4.22 0.35
N TYR A 92 -15.31 3.32 0.94
CA TYR A 92 -14.12 3.68 1.74
C TYR A 92 -12.88 3.92 0.84
N SER A 93 -13.07 4.36 -0.40
CA SER A 93 -12.01 4.54 -1.39
C SER A 93 -11.61 6.02 -1.55
N VAL A 94 -10.33 6.25 -1.84
CA VAL A 94 -9.77 7.57 -2.13
C VAL A 94 -9.18 7.61 -3.54
N ASP A 95 -9.28 8.76 -4.20
CA ASP A 95 -8.58 9.03 -5.45
C ASP A 95 -7.19 9.60 -5.16
N MET A 96 -6.16 8.85 -5.56
CA MET A 96 -4.75 9.22 -5.36
C MET A 96 -4.07 9.67 -6.65
N ALA A 97 -4.75 9.61 -7.80
CA ALA A 97 -4.18 9.98 -9.09
C ALA A 97 -3.54 11.38 -9.12
N PRO A 98 -4.08 12.41 -8.44
CA PRO A 98 -3.41 13.72 -8.38
C PRO A 98 -1.98 13.67 -7.82
N ASN A 99 -1.68 12.71 -6.95
CA ASN A 99 -0.33 12.56 -6.40
C ASN A 99 0.64 11.82 -7.32
N PHE A 100 0.21 11.19 -8.42
CA PHE A 100 1.14 10.41 -9.26
C PHE A 100 2.29 11.28 -9.78
N HIS A 101 1.98 12.52 -10.12
CA HIS A 101 2.96 13.56 -10.45
C HIS A 101 2.97 14.71 -9.43
N GLY A 102 1.87 14.91 -8.69
CA GLY A 102 1.67 16.03 -7.76
C GLY A 102 2.10 15.76 -6.32
N TYR A 103 2.79 14.65 -6.03
CA TYR A 103 3.21 14.27 -4.68
C TYR A 103 4.05 15.34 -3.96
N SER A 104 4.05 15.29 -2.64
CA SER A 104 4.88 16.15 -1.80
C SER A 104 6.37 16.05 -2.13
N PRO A 105 7.13 17.16 -2.21
CA PRO A 105 8.60 17.08 -2.29
C PRO A 105 9.23 16.47 -1.03
N ASP A 106 8.47 16.32 0.06
CA ASP A 106 8.91 15.69 1.30
C ASP A 106 8.57 14.20 1.39
N CYS A 107 7.82 13.65 0.44
CA CYS A 107 7.63 12.20 0.37
C CYS A 107 8.89 11.51 -0.18
N TYR A 108 8.97 10.19 0.03
CA TYR A 108 10.09 9.37 -0.45
C TYR A 108 10.40 9.59 -1.94
N VAL A 109 9.37 9.61 -2.80
CA VAL A 109 9.52 9.85 -4.25
C VAL A 109 10.07 11.24 -4.52
N GLY A 110 9.63 12.26 -3.78
CA GLY A 110 10.17 13.61 -3.86
C GLY A 110 11.65 13.70 -3.50
N LYS A 111 12.11 12.94 -2.50
CA LYS A 111 13.53 12.88 -2.14
C LYS A 111 14.36 12.18 -3.21
N VAL A 112 13.88 11.07 -3.77
CA VAL A 112 14.55 10.37 -4.88
C VAL A 112 14.62 11.25 -6.12
N ALA A 113 13.52 11.90 -6.50
CA ALA A 113 13.47 12.82 -7.64
C ALA A 113 14.49 13.96 -7.49
N ALA A 114 14.57 14.57 -6.31
CA ALA A 114 15.52 15.65 -6.02
C ALA A 114 16.98 15.17 -6.08
N ALA A 115 17.29 13.99 -5.54
CA ALA A 115 18.63 13.43 -5.54
C ALA A 115 19.12 13.07 -6.95
N LEU A 116 18.24 12.51 -7.77
CA LEU A 116 18.54 12.10 -9.15
C LEU A 116 18.32 13.21 -10.19
N GLY A 117 17.83 14.38 -9.77
CA GLY A 117 17.54 15.51 -10.66
C GLY A 117 16.40 15.24 -11.65
N LEU A 118 15.44 14.38 -11.29
CA LEU A 118 14.30 14.00 -12.13
C LEU A 118 13.17 15.03 -12.01
N ASP A 119 12.52 15.32 -13.13
CA ASP A 119 11.29 16.10 -13.10
C ASP A 119 10.07 15.23 -12.71
N ARG A 120 8.88 15.84 -12.68
CA ARG A 120 7.64 15.15 -12.29
C ARG A 120 7.15 14.15 -13.33
N ASP A 121 7.56 14.24 -14.58
CA ASP A 121 7.21 13.27 -15.62
C ASP A 121 8.10 12.03 -15.56
N HIS A 122 9.27 12.14 -14.91
CA HIS A 122 10.27 11.09 -14.79
C HIS A 122 10.40 10.48 -13.38
N ALA A 123 9.72 11.02 -12.37
CA ALA A 123 9.60 10.39 -11.06
C ALA A 123 8.11 10.28 -10.68
N ILE A 124 7.58 9.06 -10.67
CA ILE A 124 6.14 8.78 -10.51
C ILE A 124 5.87 8.08 -9.19
N ASN A 125 4.88 8.61 -8.45
CA ASN A 125 4.42 8.03 -7.19
C ASN A 125 3.14 7.22 -7.39
N LEU A 126 3.25 5.90 -7.44
CA LEU A 126 2.11 5.01 -7.53
C LEU A 126 1.74 4.39 -6.17
N GLY A 127 2.04 5.08 -5.08
CA GLY A 127 1.65 4.66 -3.74
C GLY A 127 0.14 4.77 -3.54
N LEU A 128 -0.47 3.73 -3.01
CA LEU A 128 -1.90 3.66 -2.75
C LEU A 128 -2.15 3.24 -1.29
N PRO A 129 -2.85 4.06 -0.49
CA PRO A 129 -3.07 3.77 0.92
C PRO A 129 -3.70 2.41 1.17
N ALA A 130 -3.21 1.73 2.21
CA ALA A 130 -3.72 0.47 2.72
C ALA A 130 -3.69 -0.73 1.74
N LEU A 131 -2.88 -0.66 0.67
CA LEU A 131 -2.59 -1.84 -0.14
C LEU A 131 -1.90 -2.91 0.71
N THR A 132 -2.37 -4.13 0.56
CA THR A 132 -1.63 -5.34 0.95
C THR A 132 -0.77 -5.82 -0.23
N ALA A 133 0.16 -6.75 0.01
CA ALA A 133 0.98 -7.31 -1.08
C ALA A 133 0.15 -7.97 -2.20
N PRO A 134 -0.91 -8.75 -1.92
CA PRO A 134 -1.82 -9.24 -2.95
C PRO A 134 -2.51 -8.12 -3.75
N ASP A 135 -2.99 -7.06 -3.08
CA ASP A 135 -3.64 -5.95 -3.78
C ASP A 135 -2.66 -5.25 -4.74
N LEU A 136 -1.42 -5.04 -4.30
CA LEU A 136 -0.38 -4.45 -5.15
C LEU A 136 -0.09 -5.33 -6.37
N ALA A 137 -0.06 -6.66 -6.20
CA ALA A 137 0.12 -7.59 -7.31
C ALA A 137 -1.01 -7.46 -8.35
N ASP A 138 -2.26 -7.31 -7.88
CA ASP A 138 -3.42 -7.07 -8.75
C ASP A 138 -3.33 -5.71 -9.45
N MET A 139 -2.90 -4.65 -8.75
CA MET A 139 -2.67 -3.33 -9.35
C MET A 139 -1.60 -3.37 -10.45
N ILE A 140 -0.49 -4.07 -10.22
CA ILE A 140 0.56 -4.24 -11.24
C ILE A 140 0.01 -5.01 -12.45
N ARG A 141 -0.77 -6.06 -12.21
CA ARG A 141 -1.22 -6.99 -13.25
C ARG A 141 -2.41 -6.50 -14.07
N TYR A 142 -3.29 -5.71 -13.46
CA TYR A 142 -4.57 -5.35 -14.03
C TYR A 142 -4.87 -3.85 -13.98
N GLY A 143 -4.04 -3.05 -13.30
CA GLY A 143 -4.35 -1.65 -13.00
C GLY A 143 -5.55 -1.48 -12.07
N LYS A 144 -6.03 -2.56 -11.44
CA LYS A 144 -7.20 -2.53 -10.56
C LYS A 144 -7.20 -3.70 -9.60
N MET A 145 -7.90 -3.53 -8.50
CA MET A 145 -8.27 -4.62 -7.61
C MET A 145 -9.51 -5.36 -8.17
N PRO A 146 -9.59 -6.70 -8.04
CA PRO A 146 -10.73 -7.46 -8.53
C PRO A 146 -12.00 -7.26 -7.69
N GLN A 147 -11.81 -6.98 -6.39
CA GLN A 147 -12.84 -6.60 -5.44
C GLN A 147 -12.24 -5.67 -4.38
N MET A 148 -13.11 -4.98 -3.63
CA MET A 148 -12.70 -4.25 -2.44
C MET A 148 -11.99 -5.19 -1.45
N ASN A 149 -10.86 -4.74 -0.90
CA ASN A 149 -10.21 -5.44 0.20
C ASN A 149 -11.03 -5.21 1.48
N MET A 150 -11.54 -6.30 2.07
CA MET A 150 -12.40 -6.22 3.26
C MET A 150 -11.65 -5.86 4.54
N ALA A 151 -10.33 -6.09 4.61
CA ALA A 151 -9.52 -5.76 5.77
C ALA A 151 -9.22 -4.25 5.83
N SER A 152 -8.85 -3.65 4.70
CA SER A 152 -8.54 -2.22 4.61
C SER A 152 -9.73 -1.35 4.20
N GLY A 153 -10.78 -1.94 3.62
CA GLY A 153 -11.91 -1.23 3.01
C GLY A 153 -11.57 -0.52 1.70
N CYS A 154 -10.35 -0.67 1.17
CA CYS A 154 -9.94 0.04 -0.03
C CYS A 154 -10.30 -0.71 -1.32
N GLU A 155 -10.58 0.05 -2.37
CA GLU A 155 -10.74 -0.45 -3.74
C GLU A 155 -10.14 0.58 -4.69
N TYR A 156 -9.25 0.13 -5.58
CA TYR A 156 -8.57 0.98 -6.55
C TYR A 156 -8.76 0.48 -7.98
N ASN A 157 -8.88 1.43 -8.90
CA ASN A 157 -9.01 1.20 -10.34
C ASN A 157 -8.37 2.36 -11.09
N TYR A 158 -7.15 2.13 -11.58
CA TYR A 158 -6.30 3.02 -12.36
C TYR A 158 -5.75 2.23 -13.55
N PRO A 159 -6.47 2.09 -14.67
CA PRO A 159 -5.98 1.35 -15.83
C PRO A 159 -4.60 1.81 -16.33
N GLU A 160 -4.28 3.10 -16.14
CA GLU A 160 -3.00 3.74 -16.47
C GLU A 160 -1.82 3.27 -15.62
N PHE A 161 -2.05 2.58 -14.50
CA PHE A 161 -1.00 2.11 -13.59
C PHE A 161 0.05 1.26 -14.32
N GLN A 162 -0.39 0.43 -15.26
CA GLN A 162 0.50 -0.42 -16.05
C GLN A 162 1.33 0.38 -17.05
N ASP A 163 0.80 1.49 -17.56
CA ASP A 163 1.51 2.30 -18.55
C ASP A 163 2.68 3.03 -17.91
N TYR A 164 2.54 3.45 -16.65
CA TYR A 164 3.66 3.97 -15.86
C TYR A 164 4.72 2.90 -15.61
N ILE A 165 4.32 1.71 -15.17
CA ILE A 165 5.26 0.60 -14.90
C ILE A 165 6.02 0.18 -16.16
N ARG A 166 5.35 0.10 -17.33
CA ARG A 166 6.00 -0.26 -18.61
C ARG A 166 7.05 0.74 -19.08
N LYS A 167 6.93 2.01 -18.67
CA LYS A 167 7.88 3.08 -19.01
C LYS A 167 9.02 3.20 -18.00
N ALA A 168 8.93 2.52 -16.86
CA ALA A 168 9.92 2.63 -15.80
C ALA A 168 11.26 2.02 -16.21
N ASP A 169 12.33 2.78 -16.03
CA ASP A 169 13.70 2.26 -16.05
C ASP A 169 14.05 1.66 -14.69
N VAL A 170 13.57 2.28 -13.61
CA VAL A 170 13.79 1.86 -12.23
C VAL A 170 12.47 1.78 -11.49
N VAL A 171 12.24 0.67 -10.79
CA VAL A 171 11.07 0.47 -9.93
C VAL A 171 11.52 0.20 -8.51
N SER A 172 10.98 0.95 -7.55
CA SER A 172 11.07 0.61 -6.13
C SER A 172 9.72 0.09 -5.64
N VAL A 173 9.76 -0.86 -4.70
CA VAL A 173 8.57 -1.42 -4.08
C VAL A 173 8.72 -1.36 -2.57
N GLN A 174 7.79 -0.68 -1.90
CA GLN A 174 7.65 -0.73 -0.45
C GLN A 174 6.26 -1.28 -0.11
N ILE A 175 6.23 -2.45 0.52
CA ILE A 175 4.99 -3.14 0.88
C ILE A 175 5.28 -4.18 1.98
N GLY A 176 4.31 -4.50 2.83
CA GLY A 176 4.40 -5.66 3.74
C GLY A 176 3.90 -5.44 5.17
N SER A 177 3.60 -4.20 5.57
CA SER A 177 3.07 -3.89 6.91
C SER A 177 1.56 -4.11 7.05
N ASN A 178 0.81 -4.01 5.95
CA ASN A 178 -0.65 -4.23 5.88
C ASN A 178 -0.96 -5.70 5.57
#